data_AF-A0A0G4L136-F1
#
_entry.id   AF-A0A0G4L136-F1
#
_cell.length_a   1.000
_cell.length_b   1.000
_cell.length_c   1.000
_cell.angle_alpha   90.00
_cell.angle_beta   90.00
_cell.angle_gamma   90.00
#
_symmetry.space_group_name_H-M   'P 1'
#
loop_
_entity.id
_entity.type
_entity.pdbx_description
1 polymer ?
#
loop_
_entity_poly.entity_id
_entity_poly.type
_entity_poly.pdbx_seq_one_letter_code
_entity_poly.pdbx_strand_id
1 'polypeptide(L)'
;MFRANKTGQGAQTFTSEFEIMRGSLVRILADAATARGAKFRFGTTVEGLEQKGNAVNVAFEDGTTETFDLVIGADGQSSRTRRMIMQPEEERYTHLNGFFCYFTIPREPVDTNYCTVFTSPNKSMCLRADNP
;
A
#
# COMPACT_ATOMS: atom_id res chain seq x y z
N MET A 1 18.81 16.04 -5.74
CA MET A 1 17.79 14.99 -5.93
C MET A 1 17.69 14.67 -7.40
N PHE A 2 17.65 13.39 -7.79
CA PHE A 2 17.80 12.97 -9.18
C PHE A 2 16.53 13.24 -9.99
N ARG A 3 16.68 13.67 -11.25
CA ARG A 3 15.54 13.78 -12.18
C ARG A 3 15.04 12.38 -12.53
N ALA A 4 13.73 12.22 -12.63
CA ALA A 4 13.15 11.06 -13.32
C ALA A 4 13.79 10.98 -14.71
N ASN A 5 14.50 9.90 -14.97
CA ASN A 5 14.93 9.58 -16.31
C ASN A 5 13.66 9.37 -17.16
N LYS A 6 13.65 9.90 -18.39
CA LYS A 6 12.51 9.78 -19.32
C LYS A 6 12.91 9.11 -20.63
N THR A 7 14.15 8.63 -20.73
CA THR A 7 14.68 8.02 -21.96
C THR A 7 14.22 6.59 -22.17
N GLY A 8 13.61 5.96 -21.15
CA GLY A 8 13.22 4.56 -21.17
C GLY A 8 14.41 3.57 -21.14
N GLN A 9 15.62 4.06 -20.88
CA GLN A 9 16.85 3.27 -20.85
C GLN A 9 17.69 3.63 -19.61
N GLY A 10 18.28 2.61 -18.97
CA GLY A 10 19.12 2.76 -17.78
C GLY A 10 18.34 2.99 -16.48
N ALA A 11 19.06 3.08 -15.35
CA ALA A 11 18.48 3.31 -14.04
C ALA A 11 17.62 4.59 -14.02
N GLN A 12 16.39 4.48 -13.52
CA GLN A 12 15.47 5.62 -13.46
C GLN A 12 15.55 6.33 -12.10
N THR A 13 15.96 5.59 -11.06
CA THR A 13 16.30 6.11 -9.72
C THR A 13 17.42 5.32 -9.05
N PHE A 14 17.77 5.71 -7.82
CA PHE A 14 18.78 5.05 -6.99
C PHE A 14 18.50 3.56 -6.70
N THR A 15 17.25 3.11 -6.84
CA THR A 15 16.82 1.76 -6.43
C THR A 15 16.28 0.89 -7.57
N SER A 16 16.06 1.42 -8.79
CA SER A 16 15.41 0.65 -9.86
C SER A 16 15.65 1.18 -11.28
N GLU A 17 15.56 0.27 -12.25
CA GLU A 17 15.47 0.55 -13.70
C GLU A 17 14.11 1.11 -14.14
N PHE A 18 13.08 1.06 -13.29
CA PHE A 18 11.77 1.71 -13.53
C PHE A 18 11.18 2.18 -12.20
N GLU A 19 10.77 3.45 -12.15
CA GLU A 19 10.03 4.02 -11.02
C GLU A 19 8.64 4.48 -11.48
N ILE A 20 7.61 4.14 -10.70
CA ILE A 20 6.23 4.53 -10.94
C ILE A 20 5.59 4.94 -9.62
N MET A 21 4.76 5.99 -9.67
CA MET A 21 3.99 6.41 -8.49
C MET A 21 3.05 5.28 -8.04
N ARG A 22 3.02 5.01 -6.73
CA ARG A 22 2.16 3.98 -6.14
C ARG A 22 0.71 4.06 -6.62
N GLY A 23 0.13 5.27 -6.64
CA GLY A 23 -1.26 5.48 -7.09
C GLY A 23 -1.48 5.06 -8.55
N SER A 24 -0.53 5.38 -9.43
CA SER A 24 -0.59 4.99 -10.85
C SER A 24 -0.48 3.47 -11.02
N LEU A 25 0.44 2.83 -10.30
CA LEU A 25 0.58 1.37 -10.34
C LEU A 25 -0.67 0.66 -9.81
N VAL A 26 -1.22 1.13 -8.68
CA VAL A 26 -2.47 0.60 -8.12
C VAL A 26 -3.61 0.72 -9.12
N ARG A 27 -3.73 1.85 -9.82
CA ARG A 27 -4.75 2.03 -10.87
C ARG A 27 -4.58 1.03 -12.01
N ILE A 28 -3.37 0.90 -12.55
CA ILE A 28 -3.07 -0.07 -13.63
C ILE A 28 -3.47 -1.49 -13.23
N LEU A 29 -3.10 -1.91 -12.00
CA LEU A 29 -3.43 -3.23 -11.49
C LEU A 29 -4.94 -3.41 -11.27
N ALA A 30 -5.62 -2.40 -10.71
CA ALA A 30 -7.06 -2.43 -10.48
C ALA A 30 -7.85 -2.50 -11.79
N ASP A 31 -7.47 -1.70 -12.79
CA ASP A 31 -8.08 -1.71 -14.12
C ASP A 31 -7.89 -3.09 -14.78
N ALA A 32 -6.67 -3.63 -14.73
CA ALA A 32 -6.36 -4.94 -15.30
C ALA A 32 -7.06 -6.12 -14.59
N ALA A 33 -7.29 -6.01 -13.28
CA ALA A 33 -8.05 -6.99 -12.51
C ALA A 33 -9.56 -6.89 -12.79
N THR A 34 -10.09 -5.67 -12.87
CA THR A 34 -11.50 -5.41 -13.22
C THR A 34 -11.83 -5.96 -14.60
N ALA A 35 -10.94 -5.75 -15.58
CA ALA A 35 -11.08 -6.29 -16.93
C ALA A 35 -11.11 -7.84 -16.97
N ARG A 36 -10.59 -8.50 -15.94
CA ARG A 36 -10.64 -9.96 -15.75
C ARG A 36 -11.80 -10.42 -14.85
N GLY A 37 -12.70 -9.51 -14.46
CA GLY A 37 -13.89 -9.83 -13.65
C GLY A 37 -13.68 -9.76 -12.14
N ALA A 38 -12.56 -9.22 -11.65
CA ALA A 38 -12.39 -8.98 -10.22
C ALA A 38 -13.44 -7.97 -9.72
N LYS A 39 -14.06 -8.27 -8.58
CA LYS A 39 -15.03 -7.37 -7.92
C LYS A 39 -14.33 -6.66 -6.76
N PHE A 40 -14.49 -5.34 -6.68
CA PHE A 40 -13.97 -4.53 -5.59
C PHE A 40 -15.12 -4.03 -4.72
N ARG A 41 -15.03 -4.24 -3.41
CA ARG A 41 -15.94 -3.69 -2.41
C ARG A 41 -15.14 -2.76 -1.50
N PHE A 42 -15.33 -1.45 -1.66
CA PHE A 42 -14.69 -0.42 -0.84
C PHE A 42 -15.58 -0.05 0.35
N GLY A 43 -14.99 0.51 1.40
CA GLY A 43 -15.73 0.83 2.63
C GLY A 43 -16.16 -0.42 3.40
N THR A 44 -15.46 -1.53 3.22
CA THR A 44 -15.74 -2.81 3.88
C THR A 44 -14.51 -3.26 4.66
N THR A 45 -14.74 -3.65 5.90
CA THR A 45 -13.71 -4.17 6.81
C THR A 45 -14.07 -5.59 7.21
N VAL A 46 -13.08 -6.49 7.21
CA VAL A 46 -13.22 -7.83 7.79
C VAL A 46 -13.00 -7.74 9.30
N GLU A 47 -13.96 -8.25 10.06
CA GLU A 47 -13.94 -8.30 11.52
C GLU A 47 -13.68 -9.71 12.08
N GLY A 48 -13.95 -10.76 11.29
CA GLY A 48 -13.73 -12.13 11.74
C GLY A 48 -13.49 -13.11 10.61
N LEU A 49 -12.68 -14.12 10.89
CA LEU A 49 -12.41 -15.26 10.03
C LEU A 49 -12.60 -16.55 10.83
N GLU A 50 -13.41 -17.46 10.31
CA GLU A 50 -13.64 -18.76 10.92
C GLU A 50 -13.51 -19.88 9.87
N GLN A 51 -12.56 -20.80 10.08
CA GLN A 51 -12.42 -21.99 9.23
C GLN A 51 -13.56 -22.98 9.52
N LYS A 52 -14.29 -23.37 8.48
CA LYS A 52 -15.36 -24.38 8.50
C LYS A 52 -15.10 -25.47 7.46
N GLY A 53 -14.39 -26.52 7.87
CA GLY A 53 -14.04 -27.62 6.96
C GLY A 53 -13.21 -27.11 5.78
N ASN A 54 -13.76 -27.15 4.58
CA ASN A 54 -13.10 -26.70 3.33
C ASN A 54 -13.43 -25.25 2.95
N ALA A 55 -14.06 -24.47 3.82
CA ALA A 55 -14.44 -23.09 3.56
C ALA A 55 -14.06 -22.17 4.73
N VAL A 56 -14.05 -20.86 4.47
CA VAL A 56 -13.84 -19.80 5.45
C VAL A 56 -15.09 -18.93 5.51
N ASN A 57 -15.67 -18.80 6.70
CA ASN A 57 -16.70 -17.81 6.96
C ASN A 57 -16.03 -16.50 7.34
N VAL A 58 -16.38 -15.44 6.61
CA VAL A 58 -15.83 -14.09 6.77
C VAL A 58 -16.94 -13.18 7.29
N ALA A 59 -16.74 -12.63 8.48
CA ALA A 59 -17.64 -11.64 9.07
C ALA A 59 -17.14 -10.23 8.75
N PHE A 60 -18.06 -9.36 8.33
CA PHE A 60 -17.78 -7.96 8.00
C PHE A 60 -18.30 -7.01 9.08
N GLU A 61 -17.76 -5.79 9.10
CA GLU A 61 -18.12 -4.73 10.05
C GLU A 61 -19.61 -4.35 10.03
N ASP A 62 -20.29 -4.53 8.91
CA ASP A 62 -21.73 -4.28 8.77
C ASP A 62 -22.62 -5.41 9.35
N GLY A 63 -22.00 -6.44 9.94
CA GLY A 63 -22.67 -7.60 10.53
C GLY A 63 -23.04 -8.70 9.53
N THR A 64 -22.73 -8.51 8.24
CA THR A 64 -22.92 -9.56 7.24
C THR A 64 -21.82 -10.62 7.31
N THR A 65 -22.15 -11.83 6.83
CA THR A 65 -21.21 -12.94 6.74
C THR A 65 -21.28 -13.56 5.34
N GLU A 66 -20.12 -13.81 4.74
CA GLU A 66 -20.01 -14.53 3.47
C GLU A 66 -19.03 -15.71 3.59
N THR A 67 -19.22 -16.72 2.76
CA THR A 67 -18.38 -17.93 2.75
C THR A 67 -17.49 -17.93 1.51
N PHE A 68 -16.21 -18.20 1.69
CA PHE A 68 -15.21 -18.28 0.63
C PHE A 68 -14.41 -19.57 0.73
N ASP A 69 -13.92 -20.10 -0.39
CA ASP A 69 -13.02 -21.26 -0.37
C ASP A 69 -11.66 -20.89 0.21
N LEU A 70 -11.17 -19.67 -0.09
CA LEU A 70 -9.87 -19.16 0.34
C LEU A 70 -9.95 -17.66 0.67
N VAL A 71 -9.15 -17.24 1.66
CA VAL A 71 -8.94 -15.84 2.03
C VAL A 71 -7.46 -15.52 1.96
N ILE A 72 -7.10 -14.44 1.27
CA ILE A 72 -5.72 -13.99 1.11
C ILE A 72 -5.56 -12.62 1.77
N GLY A 73 -4.68 -12.54 2.78
CA GLY A 73 -4.33 -11.28 3.44
C GLY A 73 -3.34 -10.45 2.61
N ALA A 74 -3.84 -9.40 1.96
CA ALA A 74 -3.04 -8.41 1.24
C ALA A 74 -3.17 -6.98 1.84
N ASP A 75 -3.37 -6.92 3.15
CA ASP A 75 -3.73 -5.72 3.95
C ASP A 75 -2.51 -5.01 4.61
N GLY A 76 -1.31 -5.26 4.09
CA GLY A 76 -0.10 -4.50 4.40
C GLY A 76 0.61 -4.87 5.71
N GLN A 77 1.60 -4.06 6.09
CA GLN A 77 2.51 -4.37 7.22
C GLN A 77 1.78 -4.60 8.56
N SER A 78 0.71 -3.84 8.81
CA SER A 78 -0.11 -3.88 10.03
C SER A 78 -1.33 -4.81 9.92
N SER A 79 -1.23 -5.81 9.02
CA SER A 79 -2.26 -6.78 8.67
C SER A 79 -3.17 -7.16 9.85
N ARG A 80 -4.48 -6.96 9.68
CA ARG A 80 -5.50 -7.49 10.59
C ARG A 80 -5.72 -8.97 10.32
N THR A 81 -5.67 -9.36 9.04
CA THR A 81 -5.80 -10.75 8.60
C THR A 81 -4.79 -11.65 9.29
N ARG A 82 -3.52 -11.25 9.31
CA ARG A 82 -2.45 -11.98 10.01
C ARG A 82 -2.75 -12.14 11.50
N ARG A 83 -3.19 -11.07 12.17
CA ARG A 83 -3.54 -11.09 13.60
C ARG A 83 -4.77 -11.94 13.93
N MET A 84 -5.70 -12.12 12.98
CA MET A 84 -6.87 -12.98 13.17
C MET A 84 -6.53 -14.47 13.08
N ILE A 85 -5.45 -14.85 12.40
CA ILE A 85 -5.12 -16.26 12.14
C ILE A 85 -3.88 -16.76 12.88
N MET A 86 -2.98 -15.87 13.29
CA MET A 86 -1.75 -16.22 14.01
C MET A 86 -1.92 -16.05 15.51
N GLN A 87 -1.23 -16.89 16.27
CA GLN A 87 -1.13 -16.68 17.70
C GLN A 87 -0.20 -15.48 18.00
N PRO A 88 -0.42 -14.72 19.08
CA PRO A 88 0.40 -13.55 19.40
C PRO A 88 1.91 -13.82 19.44
N GLU A 89 2.32 -15.00 19.91
CA GLU A 89 3.72 -15.45 19.97
C GLU A 89 4.35 -15.77 18.62
N GLU A 90 3.54 -15.97 17.59
CA GLU A 90 3.97 -16.21 16.20
C GLU A 90 4.16 -14.89 15.44
N GLU A 91 3.61 -13.78 15.96
CA GLU A 91 3.74 -12.47 15.32
C GLU A 91 5.17 -11.93 15.47
N ARG A 92 5.92 -11.98 14.37
CA ARG A 92 7.26 -11.42 14.29
C ARG A 92 7.20 -10.04 13.64
N TYR A 93 7.26 -9.00 14.46
CA TYR A 93 7.42 -7.63 14.01
C TYR A 93 8.68 -7.00 14.62
N THR A 94 9.66 -6.69 13.78
CA THR A 94 10.88 -5.99 14.21
C THR A 94 10.75 -4.52 13.89
N HIS A 95 10.52 -3.72 14.93
CA HIS A 95 10.50 -2.27 14.78
C HIS A 95 11.92 -1.73 14.63
N LEU A 96 12.22 -1.11 13.48
CA LEU A 96 13.55 -0.53 13.20
C LEU A 96 13.75 0.86 13.80
N ASN A 97 12.76 1.36 14.55
CA ASN A 97 12.74 2.71 15.10
C ASN A 97 12.94 3.81 14.05
N GLY A 98 12.50 3.57 12.80
CA GLY A 98 12.54 4.52 11.70
C GLY A 98 11.14 4.96 11.30
N PHE A 99 10.97 6.26 11.06
CA PHE A 99 9.68 6.86 10.69
C PHE A 99 9.82 7.63 9.39
N PHE A 100 8.86 7.44 8.49
CA PHE A 100 8.78 8.16 7.24
C PHE A 100 7.37 8.70 7.03
N CYS A 101 7.25 9.96 6.64
CA CYS A 101 6.00 10.54 6.18
C CYS A 101 6.18 11.20 4.82
N TYR A 102 5.12 11.18 4.03
CA TYR A 102 5.08 11.72 2.68
C TYR A 102 3.81 12.52 2.51
N PHE A 103 3.94 13.75 2.02
CA PHE A 103 2.80 14.61 1.75
C PHE A 103 2.93 15.25 0.37
N THR A 104 1.79 15.31 -0.33
CA THR A 104 1.63 16.20 -1.49
C THR A 104 1.16 17.56 -0.96
N ILE A 105 1.82 18.64 -1.39
CA ILE A 105 1.47 20.02 -1.05
C ILE A 105 0.98 20.78 -2.29
N PRO A 106 0.14 21.83 -2.14
CA PRO A 106 -0.23 22.69 -3.27
C PRO A 106 0.99 23.21 -4.00
N ARG A 107 0.91 23.29 -5.33
CA ARG A 107 2.01 23.76 -6.18
C ARG A 107 2.02 25.29 -6.26
N GLU A 108 3.19 25.88 -6.04
CA GLU A 108 3.48 27.29 -6.26
C GLU A 108 4.31 27.50 -7.54
N PRO A 109 4.31 28.71 -8.15
CA PRO A 109 5.08 28.99 -9.35
C PRO A 109 6.59 28.76 -9.22
N VAL A 110 7.12 28.83 -8.01
CA VAL A 110 8.54 28.60 -7.70
C VAL A 110 8.89 27.11 -7.57
N ASP A 111 7.88 26.23 -7.48
CA ASP A 111 8.10 24.82 -7.23
C ASP A 111 8.69 24.11 -8.44
N THR A 112 9.70 23.30 -8.14
CA THR A 112 10.32 22.38 -9.10
C THR A 112 9.63 21.01 -9.05
N ASN A 113 10.09 20.09 -9.89
CA ASN A 113 9.62 18.69 -9.86
C ASN A 113 10.41 17.82 -8.88
N TYR A 114 11.19 18.43 -7.99
CA TYR A 114 11.86 17.72 -6.91
C TYR A 114 10.97 17.72 -5.67
N CYS A 115 11.11 16.68 -4.86
CA CYS A 115 10.60 16.73 -3.49
C CYS A 115 11.69 17.27 -2.56
N THR A 116 11.25 17.81 -1.43
CA THR A 116 12.12 18.27 -0.35
C THR A 116 12.05 17.24 0.77
N VAL A 117 13.20 16.73 1.18
CA VAL A 117 13.30 15.76 2.27
C VAL A 117 13.92 16.42 3.49
N PHE A 118 13.18 16.44 4.59
CA PHE A 118 13.67 16.85 5.90
C PHE A 118 14.03 15.61 6.71
N THR A 119 15.26 15.54 7.19
CA THR A 119 15.77 14.37 7.92
C THR A 119 16.22 14.80 9.32
N SER A 120 15.81 14.03 10.32
CA SER A 120 16.39 14.03 11.67
C SER A 120 16.82 12.60 12.02
N PRO A 121 17.52 12.36 13.13
CA PRO A 121 17.74 10.99 13.59
C PRO A 121 16.42 10.23 13.61
N ASN A 122 16.39 9.05 12.96
CA ASN A 122 15.26 8.12 12.91
C ASN A 122 13.97 8.62 12.23
N LYS A 123 13.94 9.84 11.68
CA LYS A 123 12.72 10.40 11.07
C LYS A 123 13.03 11.08 9.75
N SER A 124 12.15 10.91 8.79
CA SER A 124 12.25 11.59 7.51
C SER A 124 10.86 12.01 7.04
N MET A 125 10.77 13.23 6.54
CA MET A 125 9.56 13.78 5.94
C MET A 125 9.87 14.19 4.51
N CYS A 126 9.05 13.73 3.58
CA CYS A 126 9.13 14.09 2.18
C CYS A 126 7.92 14.95 1.79
N LEU A 127 8.18 16.16 1.33
CA LEU A 127 7.16 17.06 0.78
C LEU A 127 7.36 17.14 -0.73
N ARG A 128 6.29 16.92 -1.50
CA ARG A 128 6.30 17.07 -2.96
C ARG A 128 5.19 18.02 -3.37
N ALA A 129 5.50 19.04 -4.17
CA ALA A 129 4.48 19.83 -4.82
C ALA A 129 3.63 18.95 -5.75
N ASP A 130 2.34 19.25 -5.88
CA ASP A 130 1.49 18.43 -6.74
C ASP A 130 1.98 18.44 -8.20
N ASN A 131 1.75 17.32 -8.88
CA ASN A 131 2.06 17.25 -10.30
C ASN A 131 1.03 18.12 -11.06
N PRO A 132 1.46 18.89 -12.07
CA PRO A 132 0.53 19.51 -13.00
C PRO A 132 -0.28 18.48 -13.77
#